data_AF-A0A973G178-F1
#
_entry.id   AF-A0A973G178-F1
#
_cell.length_a   1.000
_cell.length_b   1.000
_cell.length_c   1.000
_cell.angle_alpha   90.00
_cell.angle_beta   90.00
_cell.angle_gamma   90.00
#
_symmetry.space_group_name_H-M   'P 1'
#
loop_
_entity.id
_entity.type
_entity.pdbx_description
1 polymer ?
#
loop_
_entity_poly.entity_id
_entity_poly.type
_entity_poly.pdbx_seq_one_letter_code
_entity_poly.pdbx_strand_id
1 'polypeptide(L)'
;MQTRNLDLILQALENIQGNTEELCYFVPRLWSENDTGSERVNPARYFSDIVTAIREQQQNNAFPQTPSDWKKRAVVYNLFVRLACAFDHDGDGAISTKPLDNGFRETGTLLKAIALLPYLKKIGVNTVYLLPLTEIGMESRKGSLGSPYAVKNPMKLDPALSEPALGLTAETLFRAFVEAAHLLGMHVVLEFVFRTASVDSDWVKDHPEWFYWLRDDNTTAP
;
A
#
# COMPACT_ATOMS: atom_id res chain seq x y z
N MET A 1 -17.63 12.53 -5.91
CA MET A 1 -17.01 11.26 -5.44
C MET A 1 -17.12 11.23 -3.91
N GLN A 2 -17.30 10.07 -3.27
CA GLN A 2 -17.34 9.98 -1.80
C GLN A 2 -15.91 9.94 -1.24
N THR A 3 -15.65 10.62 -0.12
CA THR A 3 -14.32 10.74 0.54
C THR A 3 -14.27 10.05 1.89
N ARG A 4 -15.24 9.14 2.14
CA ARG A 4 -15.48 8.54 3.46
C ARG A 4 -14.22 7.87 4.03
N ASN A 5 -13.42 7.20 3.21
CA ASN A 5 -12.25 6.47 3.70
C ASN A 5 -11.05 7.41 3.93
N LEU A 6 -10.93 8.50 3.16
CA LEU A 6 -9.98 9.58 3.45
C LEU A 6 -10.30 10.29 4.78
N ASP A 7 -11.58 10.51 5.08
CA ASP A 7 -12.00 11.11 6.36
C ASP A 7 -11.68 10.20 7.56
N LEU A 8 -11.76 8.87 7.39
CA LEU A 8 -11.30 7.91 8.42
C LEU A 8 -9.79 8.01 8.68
N ILE A 9 -8.99 8.23 7.63
CA ILE A 9 -7.54 8.44 7.79
C ILE A 9 -7.28 9.73 8.57
N LEU A 10 -7.94 10.83 8.22
CA LEU A 10 -7.78 12.11 8.93
C LEU A 10 -8.15 11.99 10.40
N GLN A 11 -9.28 11.35 10.71
CA GLN A 11 -9.69 11.08 12.09
C GLN A 11 -8.67 10.19 12.82
N ALA A 12 -8.11 9.17 12.17
CA ALA A 12 -7.09 8.32 12.78
C ALA A 12 -5.81 9.11 13.09
N LEU A 13 -5.36 9.97 12.16
CA LEU A 13 -4.18 10.82 12.32
C LEU A 13 -4.35 11.87 13.44
N GLU A 14 -5.55 12.45 13.59
CA GLU A 14 -5.88 13.36 14.70
C GLU A 14 -5.81 12.66 16.06
N ASN A 15 -6.15 11.37 16.10
CA ASN A 15 -6.18 10.57 17.34
C ASN A 15 -4.83 9.97 17.73
N ILE A 16 -3.77 10.16 16.95
CA ILE A 16 -2.43 9.68 17.31
C ILE A 16 -1.97 10.45 18.56
N GLN A 17 -2.12 9.82 19.72
CA GLN A 17 -1.71 10.36 21.02
C GLN A 17 -0.18 10.26 21.18
N GLY A 18 0.46 11.36 21.57
CA GLY A 18 1.90 11.42 21.86
C GLY A 18 2.55 12.69 21.30
N ASN A 19 3.66 13.10 21.89
CA ASN A 19 4.41 14.29 21.45
C ASN A 19 5.11 13.98 20.11
N THR A 20 4.33 14.00 19.01
CA THR A 20 4.81 13.71 17.65
C THR A 20 5.87 14.70 17.16
N GLU A 21 6.08 15.80 17.89
CA GLU A 21 7.18 16.76 17.70
C GLU A 21 8.57 16.18 18.03
N GLU A 22 8.66 15.21 18.94
CA GLU A 22 9.94 14.60 19.33
C GLU A 22 10.34 13.41 18.45
N LEU A 23 9.43 12.90 17.62
CA LEU A 23 9.68 11.73 16.78
C LEU A 23 10.67 12.07 15.66
N CYS A 24 11.69 11.23 15.50
CA CYS A 24 12.48 11.19 14.29
C CYS A 24 11.66 10.42 13.24
N TYR A 25 11.12 11.15 12.26
CA TYR A 25 10.46 10.56 11.10
C TYR A 25 10.90 11.32 9.85
N PHE A 26 11.68 10.67 8.99
CA PHE A 26 12.17 11.24 7.76
C PHE A 26 11.31 10.84 6.57
N VAL A 27 11.08 11.74 5.64
CA VAL A 27 10.43 11.44 4.35
C VAL A 27 11.32 11.90 3.20
N PRO A 28 11.27 11.25 2.03
CA PRO A 28 12.01 11.71 0.87
C PRO A 28 11.44 13.04 0.37
N ARG A 29 12.30 14.06 0.19
CA ARG A 29 11.91 15.39 -0.35
C ARG A 29 11.37 15.34 -1.77
N LEU A 30 11.55 14.20 -2.45
CA LEU A 30 10.94 13.94 -3.74
C LEU A 30 9.41 13.96 -3.68
N TRP A 31 8.82 13.52 -2.55
CA TRP A 31 7.37 13.43 -2.41
C TRP A 31 6.70 14.78 -2.17
N SER A 32 7.42 15.73 -1.56
CA SER A 32 6.93 17.05 -1.17
C SER A 32 7.41 18.18 -2.11
N GLU A 33 8.71 18.26 -2.36
CA GLU A 33 9.37 19.43 -2.97
C GLU A 33 9.98 19.15 -4.34
N ASN A 34 9.98 17.89 -4.80
CA ASN A 34 10.68 17.45 -6.01
C ASN A 34 12.20 17.75 -5.94
N ASP A 35 12.75 17.64 -4.73
CA ASP A 35 14.17 17.80 -4.43
C ASP A 35 14.78 16.46 -3.96
N THR A 36 16.10 16.41 -3.88
CA THR A 36 16.86 15.26 -3.40
C THR A 36 17.02 15.26 -1.88
N GLY A 37 17.31 14.09 -1.32
CA GLY A 37 17.52 13.91 0.12
C GLY A 37 16.23 13.64 0.90
N SER A 38 16.33 13.78 2.22
CA SER A 38 15.23 13.57 3.16
C SER A 38 14.99 14.80 4.00
N GLU A 39 13.77 14.91 4.51
CA GLU A 39 13.38 15.94 5.47
C GLU A 39 12.75 15.29 6.70
N ARG A 40 13.02 15.85 7.87
CA ARG A 40 12.37 15.43 9.11
C ARG A 40 11.00 16.09 9.20
N VAL A 41 9.98 15.29 9.48
CA VAL A 41 8.60 15.76 9.59
C VAL A 41 7.93 15.20 10.84
N ASN A 42 6.84 15.84 11.26
CA ASN A 42 5.86 15.20 12.12
C ASN A 42 4.98 14.31 11.23
N PRO A 43 4.99 12.97 11.38
CA PRO A 43 4.32 12.07 10.44
C PRO A 43 2.80 12.27 10.44
N ALA A 44 2.18 12.49 11.60
CA ALA A 44 0.74 12.71 11.70
C ALA A 44 0.33 13.97 10.93
N ARG A 45 1.05 15.07 11.13
CA ARG A 45 0.83 16.32 10.39
C ARG A 45 1.09 16.17 8.89
N TYR A 46 2.22 15.56 8.52
CA TYR A 46 2.63 15.38 7.13
C TYR A 46 1.57 14.62 6.32
N PHE A 47 1.11 13.48 6.82
CA PHE A 47 0.07 12.71 6.14
C PHE A 47 -1.29 13.44 6.15
N SER A 48 -1.64 14.14 7.24
CA SER A 48 -2.88 14.92 7.32
C SER A 48 -2.93 16.05 6.29
N ASP A 49 -1.83 16.79 6.12
CA ASP A 49 -1.72 17.89 5.16
C ASP A 49 -1.93 17.38 3.73
N ILE A 50 -1.29 16.25 3.38
CA ILE A 50 -1.44 15.65 2.04
C ILE A 50 -2.86 15.10 1.81
N VAL A 51 -3.40 14.35 2.77
CA VAL A 51 -4.75 13.77 2.64
C VAL A 51 -5.81 14.88 2.54
N THR A 52 -5.66 15.95 3.32
CA THR A 52 -6.52 17.14 3.23
C THR A 52 -6.43 17.80 1.85
N ALA A 53 -5.21 18.05 1.36
CA ALA A 53 -4.99 18.64 0.05
C ALA A 53 -5.60 17.80 -1.09
N ILE A 54 -5.51 16.47 -1.03
CA ILE A 54 -6.14 15.56 -1.99
C ILE A 54 -7.67 15.64 -1.88
N ARG A 55 -8.22 15.60 -0.67
CA ARG A 55 -9.67 15.67 -0.42
C ARG A 55 -10.27 16.96 -1.01
N GLU A 56 -9.58 18.08 -0.89
CA GLU A 56 -10.03 19.38 -1.41
C GLU A 56 -10.02 19.48 -2.95
N GLN A 57 -9.29 18.61 -3.66
CA GLN A 57 -9.33 18.55 -5.13
C GLN A 57 -10.71 18.16 -5.70
N GLN A 58 -11.60 17.63 -4.85
CA GLN A 58 -12.98 17.24 -5.21
C GLN A 58 -13.76 18.35 -5.94
N GLN A 59 -13.47 19.62 -5.66
CA GLN A 59 -14.22 20.73 -6.23
C GLN A 59 -13.81 21.06 -7.68
N ASN A 60 -12.63 20.62 -8.14
CA ASN A 60 -12.04 21.09 -9.39
C ASN A 60 -11.97 20.05 -10.51
N ASN A 61 -12.11 18.75 -10.19
CA ASN A 61 -11.96 17.68 -11.19
C ASN A 61 -13.18 16.76 -11.19
N ALA A 62 -14.08 16.95 -12.17
CA ALA A 62 -14.96 15.87 -12.56
C ALA A 62 -14.09 14.74 -13.13
N PHE A 63 -14.21 13.53 -12.57
CA PHE A 63 -13.56 12.35 -13.17
C PHE A 63 -13.94 12.32 -14.66
N PRO A 64 -12.96 12.27 -15.59
CA PRO A 64 -13.27 12.42 -17.00
C PRO A 64 -14.36 11.40 -17.37
N GLN A 65 -15.49 11.90 -17.88
CA GLN A 65 -16.48 11.08 -18.58
C GLN A 65 -15.70 10.29 -19.61
N THR A 66 -15.53 8.99 -19.36
CA THR A 66 -14.46 8.21 -19.96
C THR A 66 -14.69 8.21 -21.48
N PRO A 67 -13.79 8.75 -22.31
CA PRO A 67 -13.84 8.45 -23.73
C PRO A 67 -13.73 6.94 -23.86
N SER A 68 -14.39 6.32 -24.84
CA SER A 68 -14.51 4.86 -24.97
C SER A 68 -13.18 4.09 -24.97
N ASP A 69 -12.02 4.78 -24.99
CA ASP A 69 -10.70 4.19 -24.91
C ASP A 69 -9.66 5.04 -24.15
N TRP A 70 -9.88 5.31 -22.86
CA TRP A 70 -8.91 6.00 -21.98
C TRP A 70 -7.50 5.38 -22.02
N LYS A 71 -7.43 4.07 -22.27
CA LYS A 71 -6.18 3.28 -22.37
C LYS A 71 -5.21 3.85 -23.41
N LYS A 72 -5.70 4.41 -24.52
CA LYS A 72 -4.85 5.02 -25.56
C LYS A 72 -4.06 6.25 -25.10
N ARG A 73 -4.45 6.86 -23.99
CA ARG A 73 -3.81 8.05 -23.41
C ARG A 73 -3.25 7.77 -22.00
N ALA A 74 -3.15 6.50 -21.63
CA ALA A 74 -2.64 6.12 -20.32
C ALA A 74 -1.13 6.38 -20.23
N VAL A 75 -0.74 7.15 -19.22
CA VAL A 75 0.64 7.26 -18.75
C VAL A 75 0.69 6.47 -17.45
N VAL A 76 1.22 5.25 -17.56
CA VAL A 76 1.12 4.23 -16.51
C VAL A 76 2.35 4.26 -15.62
N TYR A 77 2.15 4.26 -14.32
CA TYR A 77 3.19 4.00 -13.32
C TYR A 77 2.93 2.66 -12.65
N ASN A 78 3.88 1.75 -12.78
CA ASN A 78 3.84 0.45 -12.12
C ASN A 78 4.34 0.59 -10.68
N LEU A 79 3.48 0.33 -9.70
CA LEU A 79 3.74 0.57 -8.29
C LEU A 79 3.72 -0.75 -7.52
N PHE A 80 4.90 -1.18 -7.08
CA PHE A 80 5.02 -2.19 -6.05
C PHE A 80 5.05 -1.51 -4.67
N VAL A 81 3.87 -1.33 -4.07
CA VAL A 81 3.67 -0.53 -2.83
C VAL A 81 4.69 -0.86 -1.75
N ARG A 82 4.87 -2.16 -1.47
CA ARG A 82 5.78 -2.66 -0.42
C ARG A 82 7.21 -2.15 -0.55
N LEU A 83 7.71 -1.98 -1.78
CA LEU A 83 9.07 -1.55 -2.07
C LEU A 83 9.15 -0.05 -2.38
N ALA A 84 8.31 0.43 -3.30
CA ALA A 84 8.39 1.79 -3.82
C ALA A 84 8.11 2.86 -2.75
N CYS A 85 7.38 2.50 -1.70
CA CYS A 85 7.06 3.38 -0.58
C CYS A 85 7.85 3.02 0.70
N ALA A 86 8.84 2.12 0.62
CA ALA A 86 9.69 1.82 1.75
C ALA A 86 10.75 2.92 1.93
N PHE A 87 11.01 3.30 3.17
CA PHE A 87 11.98 4.35 3.50
C PHE A 87 12.47 4.18 4.93
N ASP A 88 13.75 4.50 5.15
CA ASP A 88 14.39 4.58 6.47
C ASP A 88 13.89 5.87 7.15
N HIS A 89 12.90 5.71 8.02
CA HIS A 89 12.21 6.83 8.65
C HIS A 89 12.86 7.26 9.96
N ASP A 90 13.60 6.39 10.65
CA ASP A 90 14.30 6.76 11.88
C ASP A 90 15.75 7.22 11.64
N GLY A 91 16.29 6.94 10.44
CA GLY A 91 17.61 7.36 9.99
C GLY A 91 18.74 6.47 10.50
N ASP A 92 18.45 5.22 10.90
CA ASP A 92 19.44 4.28 11.45
C ASP A 92 20.28 3.58 10.36
N GLY A 93 19.95 3.78 9.08
CA GLY A 93 20.62 3.19 7.93
C GLY A 93 20.07 1.84 7.50
N ALA A 94 18.97 1.37 8.09
CA ALA A 94 18.29 0.13 7.74
C ALA A 94 16.78 0.35 7.51
N ILE A 95 16.11 -0.69 7.00
CA ILE A 95 14.64 -0.70 6.89
C ILE A 95 14.14 -1.88 7.72
N SER A 96 13.42 -1.57 8.79
CA SER A 96 12.77 -2.54 9.66
C SER A 96 11.46 -3.06 9.06
N THR A 97 11.23 -4.37 9.21
CA THR A 97 9.94 -4.99 8.89
C THR A 97 8.94 -4.87 10.05
N LYS A 98 9.41 -4.45 11.22
CA LYS A 98 8.57 -4.18 12.39
C LYS A 98 8.17 -2.71 12.38
N PRO A 99 7.00 -2.34 12.92
CA PRO A 99 6.68 -0.96 13.18
C PRO A 99 7.72 -0.33 14.12
N LEU A 100 8.02 0.93 13.92
CA LEU A 100 8.81 1.76 14.82
C LEU A 100 8.05 1.96 16.14
N ASP A 101 8.72 2.51 17.16
CA ASP A 101 8.13 2.76 18.48
C ASP A 101 6.92 3.70 18.43
N ASN A 102 6.85 4.56 17.40
CA ASN A 102 5.72 5.44 17.14
C ASN A 102 4.56 4.77 16.37
N GLY A 103 4.65 3.48 16.09
CA GLY A 103 3.66 2.68 15.38
C GLY A 103 3.72 2.77 13.85
N PHE A 104 4.51 3.69 13.27
CA PHE A 104 4.66 3.79 11.82
C PHE A 104 5.62 2.70 11.31
N ARG A 105 5.33 2.15 10.13
CA ARG A 105 6.20 1.20 9.44
C ARG A 105 7.26 1.91 8.62
N GLU A 106 8.34 1.21 8.31
CA GLU A 106 9.36 1.62 7.32
C GLU A 106 9.14 0.96 5.97
N THR A 107 8.63 -0.28 5.96
CA THR A 107 8.09 -0.92 4.75
C THR A 107 7.01 -0.05 4.08
N GLY A 108 6.81 -0.22 2.78
CA GLY A 108 5.77 0.53 2.07
C GLY A 108 4.35 0.14 2.52
N THR A 109 3.53 1.15 2.80
CA THR A 109 2.13 1.02 3.22
C THR A 109 1.20 1.77 2.25
N LEU A 110 -0.10 1.47 2.29
CA LEU A 110 -1.10 2.17 1.49
C LEU A 110 -1.23 3.66 1.86
N LEU A 111 -0.97 4.03 3.12
CA LEU A 111 -0.90 5.44 3.55
C LEU A 111 0.22 6.19 2.80
N LYS A 112 1.42 5.60 2.74
CA LYS A 112 2.55 6.18 2.00
C LYS A 112 2.31 6.18 0.49
N ALA A 113 1.63 5.17 -0.04
CA ALA A 113 1.21 5.15 -1.44
C ALA A 113 0.26 6.32 -1.76
N ILE A 114 -0.66 6.67 -0.86
CA ILE A 114 -1.49 7.89 -0.98
C ILE A 114 -0.60 9.14 -1.01
N ALA A 115 0.38 9.23 -0.12
CA ALA A 115 1.30 10.37 -0.04
C ALA A 115 2.15 10.55 -1.31
N LEU A 116 2.42 9.47 -2.05
CA LEU A 116 3.16 9.49 -3.32
C LEU A 116 2.31 9.98 -4.51
N LEU A 117 0.97 9.88 -4.45
CA LEU A 117 0.10 10.20 -5.60
C LEU A 117 0.24 11.65 -6.12
N PRO A 118 0.36 12.70 -5.29
CA PRO A 118 0.56 14.07 -5.78
C PRO A 118 1.82 14.19 -6.65
N TYR A 119 2.91 13.54 -6.26
CA TYR A 119 4.14 13.48 -7.06
C TYR A 119 3.91 12.78 -8.40
N LEU A 120 3.27 11.61 -8.40
CA LEU A 120 2.94 10.90 -9.64
C LEU A 120 2.10 11.77 -10.59
N LYS A 121 1.11 12.50 -10.05
CA LYS A 121 0.29 13.43 -10.83
C LYS A 121 1.15 14.52 -11.47
N LYS A 122 2.07 15.11 -10.70
CA LYS A 122 2.97 16.19 -11.13
C LYS A 122 3.85 15.77 -12.30
N ILE A 123 4.33 14.52 -12.32
CA ILE A 123 5.13 13.98 -13.43
C ILE A 123 4.28 13.47 -14.62
N GLY A 124 2.97 13.67 -14.60
CA GLY A 124 2.05 13.36 -15.70
C GLY A 124 1.45 11.97 -15.69
N VAL A 125 1.67 11.18 -14.63
CA VAL A 125 1.02 9.86 -14.48
C VAL A 125 -0.48 10.06 -14.28
N ASN A 126 -1.27 9.29 -15.03
CA ASN A 126 -2.72 9.28 -14.93
C ASN A 126 -3.28 7.88 -14.67
N THR A 127 -2.42 6.86 -14.53
CA THR A 127 -2.83 5.48 -14.27
C THR A 127 -1.80 4.82 -13.36
N VAL A 128 -2.24 4.29 -12.22
CA VAL A 128 -1.39 3.49 -11.33
C VAL A 128 -1.72 2.02 -11.54
N TYR A 129 -0.71 1.23 -11.92
CA TYR A 129 -0.80 -0.23 -12.00
C TYR A 129 -0.17 -0.82 -10.75
N LEU A 130 -0.95 -1.52 -9.93
CA LEU A 130 -0.48 -2.11 -8.68
C LEU A 130 -0.07 -3.56 -8.89
N LEU A 131 1.13 -3.90 -8.43
CA LEU A 131 1.50 -5.31 -8.23
C LEU A 131 0.61 -5.94 -7.14
N PRO A 132 0.55 -7.29 -7.05
CA PRO A 132 -0.36 -7.97 -6.13
C PRO A 132 -0.28 -7.44 -4.69
N LEU A 133 -1.45 -7.07 -4.17
CA LEU A 133 -1.65 -6.58 -2.79
C LEU A 133 -2.27 -7.64 -1.89
N THR A 134 -2.53 -8.83 -2.41
CA THR A 134 -3.21 -9.92 -1.70
C THR A 134 -2.29 -10.55 -0.64
N GLU A 135 -2.91 -11.14 0.39
CA GLU A 135 -2.19 -11.81 1.47
C GLU A 135 -1.21 -12.87 0.95
N ILE A 136 0.01 -12.87 1.51
CA ILE A 136 1.14 -13.70 1.06
C ILE A 136 1.37 -14.88 2.01
N GLY A 137 1.58 -16.07 1.45
CA GLY A 137 1.90 -17.29 2.19
C GLY A 137 3.18 -17.19 3.00
N MET A 138 3.23 -17.85 4.16
CA MET A 138 4.39 -17.84 5.07
C MET A 138 5.33 -19.02 4.86
N GLU A 139 4.82 -20.12 4.36
CA GLU A 139 5.59 -21.34 4.16
C GLU A 139 6.54 -21.22 2.96
N SER A 140 7.75 -21.75 3.11
CA SER A 140 8.81 -21.74 2.08
C SER A 140 9.16 -20.34 1.54
N ARG A 141 8.97 -19.27 2.31
CA ARG A 141 9.39 -17.91 1.93
C ARG A 141 10.89 -17.87 1.66
N LYS A 142 11.26 -17.26 0.53
CA LYS A 142 12.63 -16.79 0.31
C LYS A 142 12.77 -15.40 0.93
N GLY A 143 13.72 -15.25 1.85
CA GLY A 143 13.91 -14.01 2.60
C GLY A 143 12.81 -13.75 3.64
N SER A 144 12.81 -12.57 4.25
CA SER A 144 11.93 -12.21 5.37
C SER A 144 10.47 -11.94 4.96
N LEU A 145 10.25 -11.35 3.78
CA LEU A 145 8.92 -10.89 3.34
C LEU A 145 8.26 -11.80 2.28
N GLY A 146 9.00 -12.74 1.69
CA GLY A 146 8.47 -13.62 0.63
C GLY A 146 8.10 -12.90 -0.68
N SER A 147 7.59 -13.67 -1.64
CA SER A 147 7.16 -13.18 -2.95
C SER A 147 5.73 -12.65 -2.91
N PRO A 148 5.41 -11.48 -3.51
CA PRO A 148 4.02 -11.01 -3.61
C PRO A 148 3.13 -11.92 -4.47
N TYR A 149 3.72 -12.83 -5.24
CA TYR A 149 3.02 -13.80 -6.07
C TYR A 149 2.67 -15.11 -5.33
N ALA A 150 3.16 -15.30 -4.10
CA ALA A 150 2.80 -16.46 -3.29
C ALA A 150 1.47 -16.20 -2.55
N VAL A 151 0.37 -16.16 -3.30
CA VAL A 151 -0.95 -15.75 -2.80
C VAL A 151 -1.51 -16.78 -1.82
N LYS A 152 -1.67 -16.39 -0.55
CA LYS A 152 -2.33 -17.20 0.49
C LYS A 152 -3.84 -17.14 0.38
N ASN A 153 -4.36 -15.92 0.27
CA ASN A 153 -5.79 -15.67 0.10
C ASN A 153 -6.01 -14.54 -0.92
N PRO A 154 -6.59 -14.83 -2.10
CA PRO A 154 -6.80 -13.81 -3.13
C PRO A 154 -7.93 -12.83 -2.79
N MET A 155 -8.71 -13.09 -1.73
CA MET A 155 -9.84 -12.27 -1.29
C MET A 155 -9.49 -11.34 -0.12
N LYS A 156 -8.27 -11.41 0.42
CA LYS A 156 -7.78 -10.57 1.52
C LYS A 156 -6.56 -9.78 1.06
N LEU A 157 -6.44 -8.54 1.53
CA LEU A 157 -5.22 -7.77 1.32
C LEU A 157 -4.17 -8.16 2.35
N ASP A 158 -2.89 -8.04 1.97
CA ASP A 158 -1.77 -8.29 2.89
C ASP A 158 -1.83 -7.27 4.06
N PRO A 159 -1.98 -7.73 5.32
CA PRO A 159 -2.01 -6.85 6.48
C PRO A 159 -0.74 -5.99 6.63
N ALA A 160 0.39 -6.40 6.03
CA ALA A 160 1.63 -5.64 6.03
C ALA A 160 1.54 -4.31 5.25
N LEU A 161 0.52 -4.17 4.39
CA LEU A 161 0.24 -2.93 3.65
C LEU A 161 -0.55 -1.90 4.49
N SER A 162 -1.01 -2.29 5.68
CA SER A 162 -1.65 -1.36 6.63
C SER A 162 -0.63 -0.52 7.38
N GLU A 163 -1.09 0.59 7.98
CA GLU A 163 -0.28 1.46 8.84
C GLU A 163 -0.73 1.30 10.30
N PRO A 164 0.04 0.60 11.17
CA PRO A 164 -0.40 0.29 12.53
C PRO A 164 -0.68 1.52 13.38
N ALA A 165 0.06 2.62 13.17
CA ALA A 165 -0.19 3.90 13.84
C ALA A 165 -1.63 4.43 13.67
N LEU A 166 -2.33 4.04 12.59
CA LEU A 166 -3.70 4.48 12.31
C LEU A 166 -4.76 3.52 12.88
N GLY A 167 -4.39 2.27 13.21
CA GLY A 167 -5.35 1.25 13.62
C GLY A 167 -6.39 0.87 12.55
N LEU A 168 -6.16 1.24 11.28
CA LEU A 168 -7.06 0.96 10.16
C LEU A 168 -6.63 -0.30 9.39
N THR A 169 -7.60 -1.04 8.86
CA THR A 169 -7.32 -2.23 8.06
C THR A 169 -6.72 -1.89 6.69
N ALA A 170 -6.01 -2.86 6.08
CA ALA A 170 -5.50 -2.71 4.73
C ALA A 170 -6.63 -2.42 3.71
N GLU A 171 -7.81 -3.01 3.88
CA GLU A 171 -8.98 -2.77 3.03
C GLU A 171 -9.49 -1.33 3.13
N THR A 172 -9.51 -0.76 4.33
CA THR A 172 -9.93 0.64 4.55
C THR A 172 -8.94 1.59 3.87
N LEU A 173 -7.65 1.35 4.08
CA LEU A 173 -6.59 2.14 3.46
C LEU A 173 -6.55 1.98 1.94
N PHE A 174 -6.87 0.80 1.41
CA PHE A 174 -6.94 0.57 -0.04
C PHE A 174 -8.13 1.31 -0.66
N ARG A 175 -9.30 1.32 -0.01
CA ARG A 175 -10.43 2.14 -0.44
C ARG A 175 -10.06 3.63 -0.45
N ALA A 176 -9.37 4.10 0.59
CA ALA A 176 -8.86 5.48 0.63
C ALA A 176 -7.85 5.77 -0.48
N PHE A 177 -6.95 4.83 -0.80
CA PHE A 177 -6.02 4.94 -1.93
C PHE A 177 -6.76 5.11 -3.26
N VAL A 178 -7.78 4.30 -3.52
CA VAL A 178 -8.60 4.41 -4.73
C VAL A 178 -9.38 5.74 -4.76
N GLU A 179 -9.93 6.18 -3.63
CA GLU A 179 -10.57 7.50 -3.50
C GLU A 179 -9.59 8.63 -3.86
N ALA A 180 -8.39 8.63 -3.27
CA ALA A 180 -7.36 9.62 -3.53
C ALA A 180 -6.92 9.64 -5.00
N ALA A 181 -6.65 8.46 -5.59
CA ALA A 181 -6.22 8.34 -6.98
C ALA A 181 -7.28 8.95 -7.92
N HIS A 182 -8.55 8.61 -7.72
CA HIS A 182 -9.63 9.13 -8.55
C HIS A 182 -9.88 10.64 -8.36
N LEU A 183 -9.77 11.17 -7.14
CA LEU A 183 -9.83 12.63 -6.89
C LEU A 183 -8.71 13.37 -7.63
N LEU A 184 -7.56 12.71 -7.77
CA LEU A 184 -6.43 13.22 -8.54
C LEU A 184 -6.57 13.01 -10.05
N GLY A 185 -7.64 12.36 -10.52
CA GLY A 185 -7.90 12.10 -11.93
C GLY A 185 -7.13 10.89 -12.48
N MET A 186 -6.70 9.98 -11.61
CA MET A 186 -5.95 8.78 -11.98
C MET A 186 -6.87 7.55 -12.06
N HIS A 187 -6.55 6.63 -12.95
CA HIS A 187 -7.09 5.27 -12.96
C HIS A 187 -6.26 4.35 -12.08
N VAL A 188 -6.90 3.33 -11.47
CA VAL A 188 -6.21 2.27 -10.71
C VAL A 188 -6.43 0.94 -11.43
N VAL A 189 -5.34 0.22 -11.68
CA VAL A 189 -5.34 -1.12 -12.28
C VAL A 189 -4.73 -2.11 -11.29
N LEU A 190 -5.39 -3.27 -11.12
CA LEU A 190 -4.96 -4.33 -10.22
C LEU A 190 -4.50 -5.56 -11.01
N GLU A 191 -3.53 -6.27 -10.45
CA GLU A 191 -3.04 -7.56 -10.94
C GLU A 191 -3.62 -8.71 -10.11
N PHE A 192 -4.07 -9.78 -10.78
CA PHE A 192 -4.55 -11.01 -10.15
C PHE A 192 -3.87 -12.23 -10.75
N VAL A 193 -3.56 -13.21 -9.90
CA VAL A 193 -2.85 -14.44 -10.28
C VAL A 193 -3.71 -15.63 -9.89
N PHE A 194 -4.51 -16.14 -10.83
CA PHE A 194 -5.44 -17.24 -10.55
C PHE A 194 -4.84 -18.64 -10.75
N ARG A 195 -3.72 -18.75 -11.45
CA ARG A 195 -3.13 -20.06 -11.79
C ARG A 195 -2.41 -20.72 -10.61
N THR A 196 -1.94 -19.94 -9.65
CA THR A 196 -1.06 -20.40 -8.57
C THR A 196 -1.57 -19.91 -7.22
N ALA A 197 -1.30 -20.67 -6.16
CA ALA A 197 -1.55 -20.30 -4.78
C ALA A 197 -0.32 -20.67 -3.92
N SER A 198 -0.20 -20.10 -2.73
CA SER A 198 0.85 -20.49 -1.77
C SER A 198 0.62 -21.91 -1.26
N VAL A 199 1.69 -22.55 -0.79
CA VAL A 199 1.65 -23.90 -0.21
C VAL A 199 0.72 -23.94 1.00
N ASP A 200 0.71 -22.87 1.79
CA ASP A 200 -0.13 -22.67 2.98
C ASP A 200 -1.40 -21.86 2.69
N SER A 201 -1.93 -21.92 1.46
CA SER A 201 -3.14 -21.18 1.08
C SER A 201 -4.34 -21.56 1.95
N ASP A 202 -5.18 -20.58 2.29
CA ASP A 202 -6.40 -20.80 3.08
C ASP A 202 -7.30 -21.87 2.42
N TRP A 203 -7.32 -21.92 1.09
CA TRP A 203 -8.13 -22.87 0.32
C TRP A 203 -7.63 -24.31 0.36
N VAL A 204 -6.39 -24.58 0.81
CA VAL A 204 -5.90 -25.97 0.95
C VAL A 204 -6.75 -26.74 1.95
N LYS A 205 -7.21 -26.07 3.01
CA LYS A 205 -8.05 -26.67 4.07
C LYS A 205 -9.49 -26.84 3.62
N ASP A 206 -10.04 -25.81 2.96
CA ASP A 206 -11.46 -25.74 2.60
C ASP A 206 -11.77 -26.50 1.29
N HIS A 207 -10.80 -26.55 0.37
CA HIS A 207 -10.91 -27.13 -0.98
C HIS A 207 -9.64 -27.93 -1.36
N PRO A 208 -9.28 -29.00 -0.62
CA PRO A 208 -8.08 -29.79 -0.91
C PRO A 208 -8.08 -30.39 -2.32
N GLU A 209 -9.25 -30.59 -2.93
CA GLU A 209 -9.41 -31.09 -4.29
C GLU A 209 -8.95 -30.11 -5.39
N TRP A 210 -8.73 -28.82 -5.06
CA TRP A 210 -8.17 -27.83 -6.00
C TRP A 210 -6.65 -27.91 -6.13
N PHE A 211 -5.99 -28.70 -5.28
CA PHE A 211 -4.53 -28.77 -5.18
C PHE A 211 -3.99 -30.12 -5.64
N TYR A 212 -2.72 -30.11 -6.08
CA TYR A 212 -1.97 -31.33 -6.38
C TYR A 212 -1.26 -31.83 -5.14
N TRP A 213 -1.37 -33.13 -4.88
CA TRP A 213 -0.75 -33.79 -3.74
C TRP A 213 0.28 -34.79 -4.24
N LEU A 214 1.48 -34.74 -3.67
CA LEU A 214 2.54 -35.71 -3.89
C LEU A 214 2.60 -36.64 -2.68
N ARG A 215 2.96 -37.91 -2.91
CA ARG A 215 3.29 -38.81 -1.81
C ARG A 215 4.62 -38.36 -1.22
N ASP A 216 4.68 -38.31 0.10
CA ASP A 216 5.93 -38.06 0.80
C ASP A 216 6.68 -39.39 0.98
N ASP A 217 7.60 -39.69 0.06
CA ASP A 217 8.40 -40.92 0.07
C ASP A 217 9.35 -40.99 1.28
N ASN A 218 9.49 -39.91 2.08
CA ASN A 218 10.27 -39.87 3.32
C ASN A 218 9.47 -40.18 4.59
N THR A 219 8.16 -40.45 4.47
CA THR A 219 7.41 -41.05 5.58
C THR A 219 7.65 -42.55 5.59
N THR A 220 8.68 -43.00 6.31
CA THR A 220 8.70 -44.39 6.79
C THR A 220 7.49 -44.58 7.69
N ALA A 221 6.44 -45.20 7.16
CA ALA A 221 5.32 -45.69 7.95
C ALA A 221 5.33 -47.23 7.93
N PRO A 222 5.03 -47.93 9.03
CA PRO A 222 4.92 -47.52 10.44
C PRO A 222 6.13 -47.94 11.31
#